data_AF-A0A7K3LN90-F1
#
_entry.id   AF-A0A7K3LN90-F1
#
_cell.length_a   1.000
_cell.length_b   1.000
_cell.length_c   1.000
_cell.angle_alpha   90.00
_cell.angle_beta   90.00
_cell.angle_gamma   90.00
#
_symmetry.space_group_name_H-M   'P 1'
#
loop_
_entity.id
_entity.type
_entity.pdbx_description
1 polymer ?
#
loop_
_entity_poly.entity_id
_entity_poly.type
_entity_poly.pdbx_seq_one_letter_code
_entity_poly.pdbx_strand_id
1 'polypeptide(L)' 'MARRTVVTIVDDLDGKALKEAVTVNFSVDGKQYEFDTSPSNATQFHRDLERYVGSS' A
#
# COMPACT_ATOMS: atom_id res chain seq x y z
N MET A 1 14.62 -30.27 19.07
CA MET A 1 13.52 -29.29 18.92
C MET A 1 13.69 -28.62 17.57
N ALA A 2 12.70 -28.65 16.68
CA ALA A 2 12.74 -27.93 15.40
C ALA A 2 11.91 -26.63 15.51
N ARG A 3 12.44 -25.51 14.99
CA ARG A 3 11.77 -24.21 14.94
C ARG A 3 11.40 -23.89 13.49
N ARG A 4 10.18 -23.40 13.26
CA ARG A 4 9.73 -22.85 11.97
C ARG A 4 9.53 -21.35 12.09
N THR A 5 10.14 -20.57 11.20
CA THR A 5 9.90 -19.14 11.05
C THR A 5 8.98 -18.92 9.85
N VAL A 6 7.91 -18.15 10.03
CA VAL A 6 7.01 -17.74 8.95
C VAL A 6 7.14 -16.23 8.79
N VAL A 7 7.46 -15.78 7.59
CA VAL A 7 7.50 -14.36 7.23
C VAL A 7 6.20 -14.04 6.50
N THR A 8 5.58 -12.92 6.84
CA THR A 8 4.31 -12.47 6.25
C THR A 8 4.40 -10.97 6.04
N ILE A 9 3.91 -10.52 4.89
CA ILE A 9 3.77 -9.09 4.59
C ILE A 9 2.37 -8.68 5.06
N VAL A 10 2.25 -7.51 5.67
CA VAL A 10 1.01 -7.01 6.27
C VAL A 10 0.66 -5.68 5.60
N ASP A 11 -0.63 -5.47 5.33
CA ASP A 11 -1.15 -4.23 4.76
C ASP A 11 -1.06 -3.11 5.80
N ASP A 12 -0.41 -2.02 5.45
CA ASP A 12 -0.24 -0.87 6.34
C ASP A 12 -1.57 -0.15 6.64
N LEU A 13 -2.59 -0.32 5.80
CA LEU A 13 -3.88 0.36 5.95
C LEU A 13 -4.83 -0.36 6.90
N ASP A 14 -4.85 -1.69 6.87
CA ASP A 14 -5.85 -2.49 7.61
C ASP A 14 -5.27 -3.62 8.47
N GLY A 15 -3.95 -3.82 8.45
CA GLY A 15 -3.24 -4.80 9.26
C GLY A 15 -3.44 -6.25 8.83
N LYS A 16 -4.06 -6.52 7.67
CA LYS A 16 -4.27 -7.89 7.18
C LYS A 16 -3.03 -8.43 6.47
N ALA A 17 -2.85 -9.74 6.54
CA ALA A 17 -1.79 -10.41 5.79
C ALA A 17 -2.02 -10.29 4.27
N LEU A 18 -1.01 -9.82 3.56
CA LEU A 18 -0.99 -9.69 2.12
C LEU A 18 -0.48 -10.98 1.47
N LYS A 19 -1.23 -11.48 0.49
CA LYS A 19 -0.75 -12.53 -0.43
C LYS A 19 0.18 -11.93 -1.50
N GLU A 20 -0.11 -10.71 -1.89
CA GLU A 20 0.63 -9.90 -2.84
C GLU A 20 0.61 -8.47 -2.30
N ALA A 21 1.79 -7.86 -2.25
CA ALA A 21 1.97 -6.50 -1.77
C ALA A 21 2.32 -5.58 -2.94
N VAL A 22 1.69 -4.41 -2.94
CA VAL A 22 1.98 -3.31 -3.85
C VAL A 22 2.43 -2.15 -2.97
N THR A 23 3.65 -1.69 -3.21
CA THR A 23 4.16 -0.47 -2.59
C THR A 23 3.65 0.73 -3.37
N VAL A 24 2.97 1.65 -2.69
CA VAL A 24 2.47 2.88 -3.29
C VAL A 24 3.32 4.05 -2.78
N ASN A 25 3.98 4.74 -3.70
CA ASN A 25 4.73 5.96 -3.40
C ASN A 25 3.87 7.19 -3.74
N PHE A 26 3.79 8.14 -2.81
CA PHE A 26 3.09 9.40 -3.03
C PHE A 26 3.74 10.54 -2.25
N SER A 27 3.34 11.77 -2.54
CA SER A 27 3.82 12.95 -1.82
C SER A 27 2.70 13.93 -1.54
N VAL A 28 2.79 14.57 -0.38
CA VAL A 28 1.88 15.64 0.06
C VAL A 28 2.74 16.72 0.72
N ASP A 29 2.57 17.97 0.30
CA ASP A 29 3.33 19.13 0.80
C ASP A 29 4.86 18.95 0.72
N GLY A 30 5.34 18.32 -0.36
CA GLY A 30 6.76 18.05 -0.60
C GLY A 30 7.36 16.95 0.28
N LYS A 31 6.58 16.36 1.19
CA LYS A 31 7.01 15.18 1.97
C LYS A 31 6.64 13.90 1.23
N GLN A 32 7.60 12.98 1.14
CA GLN A 32 7.44 11.69 0.49
C GLN A 32 6.95 10.64 1.50
N TYR A 33 6.04 9.80 1.05
CA TYR A 33 5.45 8.71 1.81
C TYR A 33 5.44 7.44 0.96
N GLU A 34 5.47 6.30 1.63
CA GLU A 34 5.21 5.00 1.04
C GLU A 34 4.37 4.16 2.00
N PHE A 35 3.62 3.22 1.44
CA PHE A 35 2.93 2.18 2.21
C PHE A 35 2.75 0.93 1.35
N ASP A 36 2.75 -0.23 1.98
CA ASP A 36 2.48 -1.52 1.37
C ASP A 36 1.00 -1.89 1.53
N THR A 37 0.34 -2.23 0.42
CA THR A 37 -1.08 -2.56 0.44
C THR A 37 -1.46 -3.61 -0.59
N SER A 38 -2.69 -4.11 -0.53
CA SER A 38 -3.23 -5.01 -1.55
C SER A 38 -3.42 -4.32 -2.93
N PRO A 39 -3.37 -5.05 -4.05
CA PRO A 39 -3.63 -4.48 -5.39
C PRO A 39 -4.97 -3.73 -5.49
N SER A 40 -6.00 -4.21 -4.81
CA SER A 40 -7.32 -3.55 -4.77
C SER A 40 -7.28 -2.20 -4.05
N ASN A 41 -6.58 -2.12 -2.92
CA ASN A 41 -6.43 -0.89 -2.15
C ASN A 41 -5.57 0.13 -2.90
N ALA A 42 -4.47 -0.31 -3.53
CA ALA A 42 -3.64 0.54 -4.39
C ALA A 42 -4.47 1.14 -5.54
N THR A 43 -5.28 0.31 -6.21
CA THR A 43 -6.15 0.80 -7.29
C THR A 43 -7.20 1.79 -6.76
N GLN A 44 -7.74 1.55 -5.56
CA GLN A 44 -8.67 2.48 -4.92
C GLN A 44 -8.01 3.82 -4.61
N PHE A 45 -6.81 3.80 -4.04
CA PHE A 45 -6.03 5.00 -3.75
C PHE A 45 -5.81 5.85 -5.00
N HIS A 46 -5.41 5.23 -6.13
CA HIS A 46 -5.23 5.97 -7.38
C HIS A 46 -6.54 6.59 -7.90
N ARG A 47 -7.66 5.86 -7.83
CA ARG A 47 -8.98 6.38 -8.20
C ARG A 47 -9.40 7.57 -7.34
N ASP A 48 -9.16 7.52 -6.03
CA ASP A 48 -9.52 8.62 -5.12
C ASP A 48 -8.69 9.89 -5.42
N LEU A 49 -7.46 9.72 -5.92
CA LEU A 49 -6.61 10.83 -6.35
C LEU A 49 -7.01 11.42 -7.71
N GLU A 50 -7.71 10.70 -8.58
CA GLU A 50 -8.08 11.16 -9.94
C GLU A 50 -8.73 12.54 -9.93
N ARG A 51 -9.57 12.84 -8.93
CA ARG A 51 -10.21 14.15 -8.78
C ARG A 51 -9.21 15.31 -8.66
N TYR A 52 -8.07 15.07 -8.02
CA TYR A 52 -7.07 16.09 -7.73
C TYR A 52 -5.96 16.14 -8.77
N VAL A 53 -5.61 15.00 -9.37
CA VAL A 53 -4.49 14.89 -10.33
C VAL A 53 -4.96 14.91 -11.80
N GLY A 54 -6.20 14.52 -12.08
CA GLY A 54 -6.74 14.39 -13.44
C GLY A 54 -7.20 15.71 -14.07
N SER A 55 -7.03 16.85 -13.39
CA SER A 55 -7.36 18.18 -13.92
C SER A 55 -6.20 18.82 -14.70
N SER A 56 -5.12 18.07 -14.99
CA SER A 56 -3.97 18.56 -15.74
C SER A 56 -4.07 18.34 -17.23
#